data_AF-X1TP55-F1
#
_entry.id   AF-X1TP55-F1
#
_cell.length_a   1.000
_cell.length_b   1.000
_cell.length_c   1.000
_cell.angle_alpha   90.00
_cell.angle_beta   90.00
_cell.angle_gamma   90.00
#
_symmetry.space_group_name_H-M   'P 1'
#
loop_
_entity.id
_entity.type
_entity.pdbx_description
1 polymer ?
#
loop_
_entity_poly.entity_id
_entity_poly.type
_entity_poly.pdbx_seq_one_letter_code
_entity_poly.pdbx_strand_id
1 'polypeptide(L)'
;SLVEAGLPKDGKAILYDGRTGRPFDQKVTVGYSYILKLAHLVDDKIHARSTGPYSLVTQQPLGGKAQFGGQRFGEMEVWALEGYGAAYNLQELLTIKSDDVLGRIKTYEAIVKGESIPVPGMPESFKVLIKE
;
A
#
# COMPACT_ATOMS: atom_id res chain seq x y z
N SER A 1 -20.48 -44.44 8.96
CA SER A 1 -19.10 -44.24 9.44
C SER A 1 -18.10 -44.27 8.27
N LEU A 2 -16.85 -43.80 8.42
CA LEU A 2 -15.85 -43.88 7.32
C LEU A 2 -15.66 -45.32 6.81
N VAL A 3 -15.73 -46.30 7.71
CA VAL A 3 -15.58 -47.73 7.41
C VAL A 3 -16.76 -48.27 6.58
N GLU A 4 -17.99 -47.86 6.88
CA GLU A 4 -19.18 -48.23 6.09
C GLU A 4 -19.10 -47.68 4.65
N ALA A 5 -18.44 -46.54 4.47
CA ALA A 5 -18.20 -45.93 3.16
C ALA A 5 -16.97 -46.52 2.43
N GLY A 6 -16.31 -47.55 2.98
CA GLY A 6 -15.12 -48.16 2.40
C GLY A 6 -13.85 -47.28 2.49
N LEU A 7 -13.86 -46.26 3.36
CA LEU A 7 -12.75 -45.31 3.53
C LEU A 7 -11.85 -45.66 4.73
N PRO A 8 -10.57 -45.24 4.70
CA PRO A 8 -9.65 -45.42 5.82
C PRO A 8 -10.18 -44.82 7.13
N LYS A 9 -9.99 -45.55 8.24
CA LYS A 9 -10.44 -45.12 9.59
C LYS A 9 -9.80 -43.81 10.06
N ASP A 10 -8.59 -43.51 9.58
CA ASP A 10 -7.82 -42.31 9.90
C ASP A 10 -8.18 -41.11 9.00
N GLY A 11 -9.04 -41.29 7.99
CA GLY A 11 -9.41 -40.23 7.05
C GLY A 11 -8.28 -39.78 6.14
N LYS A 12 -7.20 -40.58 6.00
CA LYS A 12 -6.02 -40.23 5.21
C LYS A 12 -5.91 -41.05 3.93
N ALA A 13 -5.38 -40.43 2.88
CA ALA A 13 -5.11 -41.05 1.59
C ALA A 13 -3.67 -40.80 1.13
N ILE A 14 -3.15 -41.67 0.26
CA ILE A 14 -1.89 -41.42 -0.45
C ILE A 14 -2.20 -40.47 -1.60
N LEU A 15 -1.60 -39.28 -1.58
CA LEU A 15 -1.67 -38.33 -2.68
C LEU A 15 -0.41 -38.44 -3.54
N TYR A 16 -0.54 -38.07 -4.80
CA TYR A 16 0.56 -38.00 -5.76
C TYR A 16 0.80 -36.55 -6.15
N ASP A 17 2.06 -36.15 -6.28
CA ASP A 17 2.42 -34.81 -6.73
C ASP A 17 2.02 -34.61 -8.20
N GLY A 18 1.14 -33.65 -8.45
CA GLY A 18 0.65 -33.31 -9.79
C GLY A 18 1.73 -32.76 -10.74
N ARG A 19 2.92 -32.39 -10.24
CA ARG A 19 4.05 -31.93 -11.06
C ARG A 19 4.99 -33.06 -11.47
N THR A 20 5.22 -34.04 -10.61
CA THR A 20 6.25 -35.08 -10.81
C THR A 20 5.71 -36.51 -10.92
N GLY A 21 4.48 -36.76 -10.49
CA GLY A 21 3.84 -38.08 -10.49
C GLY A 21 4.30 -39.02 -9.36
N ARG A 22 5.18 -38.57 -8.45
CA ARG A 22 5.65 -39.38 -7.31
C ARG A 22 4.66 -39.28 -6.13
N PRO A 23 4.52 -40.35 -5.31
CA PRO A 23 3.72 -40.28 -4.10
C PRO A 23 4.38 -39.38 -3.04
N PHE A 24 3.59 -38.71 -2.21
CA PHE A 24 4.12 -38.02 -1.02
C PHE A 24 4.57 -39.04 0.04
N ASP A 25 5.58 -38.66 0.84
CA ASP A 25 6.17 -39.54 1.87
C ASP A 25 5.18 -39.94 2.98
N GLN A 26 4.17 -39.10 3.24
CA GLN A 26 3.16 -39.32 4.27
C GLN A 26 1.74 -39.23 3.70
N LYS A 27 0.83 -40.01 4.29
CA LYS A 27 -0.60 -39.96 3.95
C LYS A 27 -1.19 -38.62 4.40
N VAL A 28 -2.01 -38.02 3.55
CA VAL A 28 -2.62 -36.70 3.75
C VAL A 28 -4.09 -36.87 4.12
N THR A 29 -4.59 -36.08 5.06
CA THR A 29 -6.02 -36.02 5.39
C THR A 29 -6.77 -35.32 4.27
N VAL A 30 -7.75 -36.00 3.67
CA VAL A 30 -8.56 -35.45 2.57
C VAL A 30 -10.02 -35.54 2.96
N GLY A 31 -10.76 -34.46 2.74
CA GLY A 31 -12.18 -34.41 3.05
C GLY A 31 -12.87 -33.25 2.38
N TYR A 32 -14.19 -33.24 2.51
CA TYR A 32 -15.03 -32.14 2.04
C TYR A 32 -15.18 -31.12 3.16
N SER A 33 -14.70 -29.91 2.91
CA SER A 33 -14.91 -28.77 3.80
C SER A 33 -15.77 -27.73 3.08
N TYR A 34 -16.68 -27.11 3.83
CA TYR A 34 -17.50 -26.03 3.31
C TYR A 34 -16.75 -24.71 3.51
N ILE A 35 -16.26 -24.12 2.42
CA ILE A 35 -15.48 -22.89 2.44
C ILE A 35 -16.38 -21.71 2.06
N LEU A 36 -16.34 -20.66 2.88
CA LEU A 36 -17.02 -19.40 2.62
C LEU A 36 -16.07 -18.37 2.01
N LYS A 37 -16.55 -17.60 1.03
CA LYS A 37 -15.85 -16.44 0.48
C LYS A 37 -16.26 -15.19 1.26
N LEU A 38 -15.31 -14.52 1.90
CA LEU A 38 -15.55 -13.24 2.57
C LEU A 38 -15.63 -12.08 1.56
N ALA A 39 -16.30 -11.00 1.96
CA ALA A 39 -16.54 -9.84 1.10
C ALA A 39 -15.30 -8.94 0.87
N HIS A 40 -14.15 -9.24 1.50
CA HIS A 40 -12.94 -8.42 1.42
C HIS A 40 -12.17 -8.64 0.11
N LEU A 41 -12.73 -8.15 -1.00
CA LEU A 41 -12.13 -8.25 -2.32
C LEU A 41 -10.92 -7.33 -2.45
N VAL A 42 -9.96 -7.75 -3.28
CA VAL A 42 -8.74 -6.98 -3.57
C VAL A 42 -9.06 -5.73 -4.40
N ASP A 43 -10.00 -5.83 -5.33
CA ASP A 43 -10.45 -4.72 -6.19
C ASP A 43 -10.93 -3.51 -5.37
N ASP A 44 -11.55 -3.75 -4.21
CA ASP A 44 -12.00 -2.69 -3.31
C ASP A 44 -10.83 -2.00 -2.59
N LYS A 45 -9.69 -2.67 -2.47
CA LYS A 45 -8.51 -2.19 -1.73
C LYS A 45 -7.47 -1.52 -2.62
N ILE A 46 -7.40 -1.86 -3.90
CA ILE A 46 -6.44 -1.24 -4.83
C ILE A 46 -6.85 0.22 -5.08
N HIS A 47 -5.92 1.14 -4.82
CA HIS A 47 -6.05 2.57 -5.10
C HIS A 47 -4.66 3.19 -5.27
N ALA A 48 -4.50 4.02 -6.28
CA ALA A 48 -3.26 4.76 -6.54
C ALA A 48 -3.58 6.16 -7.03
N ARG A 49 -2.65 7.09 -6.81
CA ARG A 49 -2.78 8.48 -7.29
C ARG A 49 -1.42 9.08 -7.61
N SER A 50 -1.45 10.03 -8.55
CA SER A 50 -0.34 10.93 -8.85
C SER A 50 -0.66 12.33 -8.30
N THR A 51 -1.63 13.02 -8.91
CA THR A 51 -2.14 14.35 -8.50
C THR A 51 -3.64 14.26 -8.21
N GLY A 52 -4.16 15.13 -7.34
CA GLY A 52 -5.57 15.09 -6.95
C GLY A 52 -6.00 16.35 -6.20
N PRO A 53 -7.17 16.34 -5.55
CA PRO A 53 -7.65 17.48 -4.77
C PRO A 53 -6.84 17.68 -3.49
N TYR A 54 -6.79 18.94 -3.04
CA TYR A 54 -6.06 19.41 -1.86
C TYR A 54 -7.00 20.16 -0.90
N SER A 55 -6.66 20.15 0.38
CA SER A 55 -7.35 20.94 1.41
C SER A 55 -7.19 22.44 1.18
N LEU A 56 -8.24 23.21 1.40
CA LEU A 56 -8.18 24.68 1.29
C LEU A 56 -7.31 25.33 2.37
N VAL A 57 -7.26 24.74 3.56
CA VAL A 57 -6.56 25.32 4.73
C VAL A 57 -5.07 25.00 4.67
N THR A 58 -4.71 23.72 4.67
CA THR A 58 -3.32 23.28 4.79
C THR A 58 -2.65 22.99 3.45
N GLN A 59 -3.38 23.05 2.33
CA GLN A 59 -2.89 22.69 1.00
C GLN A 59 -2.35 21.26 0.87
N GLN A 60 -2.65 20.38 1.83
CA GLN A 60 -2.28 18.97 1.81
C GLN A 60 -3.28 18.11 1.01
N PRO A 61 -2.85 16.98 0.42
CA PRO A 61 -3.72 15.95 -0.14
C PRO A 61 -4.92 15.58 0.74
N LEU A 62 -6.11 15.46 0.14
CA LEU A 62 -7.26 14.86 0.83
C LEU A 62 -7.02 13.37 1.13
N GLY A 63 -7.73 12.81 2.11
CA GLY A 63 -7.63 11.39 2.48
C GLY A 63 -8.74 10.52 1.87
N GLY A 64 -8.47 9.22 1.73
CA GLY A 64 -9.49 8.22 1.37
C GLY A 64 -9.70 7.99 -0.13
N LYS A 65 -10.01 6.73 -0.49
CA LYS A 65 -10.19 6.28 -1.88
C LYS A 65 -11.25 7.08 -2.64
N ALA A 66 -12.37 7.39 -2.00
CA ALA A 66 -13.53 8.07 -2.61
C ALA A 66 -13.22 9.50 -3.09
N GLN A 67 -12.23 10.16 -2.50
CA GLN A 67 -11.85 11.55 -2.83
C GLN A 67 -10.58 11.62 -3.68
N PHE A 68 -10.19 10.51 -4.30
CA PHE A 68 -8.85 10.37 -4.90
C PHE A 68 -7.74 10.76 -3.91
N GLY A 69 -7.91 10.37 -2.65
CA GLY A 69 -7.08 10.78 -1.54
C GLY A 69 -5.71 10.10 -1.49
N GLY A 70 -4.77 10.78 -0.82
CA GLY A 70 -3.40 10.41 -0.50
C GLY A 70 -3.33 9.35 0.58
N GLN A 71 -2.25 8.58 0.56
CA GLN A 71 -1.87 7.80 1.71
C GLN A 71 -1.20 8.72 2.73
N ARG A 72 -1.52 8.50 4.01
CA ARG A 72 -0.89 9.23 5.09
C ARG A 72 0.53 8.71 5.25
N PHE A 73 1.50 9.60 5.08
CA PHE A 73 2.86 9.39 5.56
C PHE A 73 2.91 9.88 7.00
N GLY A 74 3.01 8.95 7.94
CA GLY A 74 2.90 9.22 9.37
C GLY A 74 4.24 9.50 10.03
N GLU A 75 4.16 9.77 11.33
CA GLU A 75 5.32 10.11 12.17
C GLU A 75 6.31 8.95 12.28
N MET A 76 5.82 7.71 12.38
CA MET A 76 6.69 6.52 12.45
C MET A 76 7.45 6.30 11.13
N GLU A 77 6.84 6.61 9.98
CA GLU A 77 7.54 6.54 8.70
C GLU A 77 8.58 7.65 8.52
N VAL A 78 8.32 8.84 9.08
CA VAL A 78 9.32 9.92 9.18
C VAL A 78 10.52 9.44 9.99
N TRP A 79 10.31 8.91 11.20
CA TRP A 79 11.40 8.39 12.04
C TRP A 79 12.21 7.29 11.34
N ALA A 80 11.53 6.42 10.59
CA ALA A 80 12.22 5.39 9.82
C ALA A 80 13.18 6.02 8.80
N LEU A 81 12.74 7.02 8.02
CA LEU A 81 13.60 7.70 7.05
C LEU A 81 14.73 8.52 7.70
N GLU A 82 14.46 9.15 8.84
CA GLU A 82 15.47 9.85 9.62
C GLU A 82 16.54 8.88 10.14
N GLY A 83 16.15 7.71 10.62
CA GLY A 83 17.07 6.66 11.06
C GLY A 83 17.97 6.12 9.94
N TYR A 84 17.49 6.12 8.70
CA TYR A 84 18.30 5.81 7.52
C TYR A 84 19.19 6.98 7.05
N GLY A 85 19.03 8.19 7.59
CA GLY A 85 19.73 9.38 7.13
C GLY A 85 19.28 9.87 5.75
N ALA A 86 18.05 9.53 5.33
CA ALA A 86 17.53 9.82 4.00
C ALA A 86 16.98 11.26 3.88
N ALA A 87 17.81 12.26 4.20
CA ALA A 87 17.39 13.67 4.33
C ALA A 87 16.72 14.24 3.07
N TYR A 88 17.26 13.97 1.88
CA TYR A 88 16.69 14.46 0.61
C TYR A 88 15.32 13.86 0.32
N ASN A 89 15.14 12.56 0.55
CA ASN A 89 13.85 11.88 0.35
C ASN A 89 12.80 12.41 1.32
N LEU A 90 13.20 12.62 2.58
CA LEU A 90 12.32 13.16 3.60
C LEU A 90 11.90 14.60 3.27
N GLN A 91 12.85 15.45 2.86
CA GLN A 91 12.55 16.82 2.42
C GLN A 91 11.55 16.80 1.26
N GLU A 92 11.78 15.97 0.25
CA GLU A 92 10.90 15.85 -0.92
C GLU A 92 9.46 15.44 -0.55
N LEU A 93 9.32 14.46 0.35
CA LEU A 93 8.02 13.96 0.83
C LEU A 93 7.25 15.02 1.62
N LEU A 94 7.94 15.76 2.48
CA LEU A 94 7.31 16.75 3.38
C LEU A 94 7.02 18.09 2.68
N THR A 95 7.58 18.36 1.51
CA THR A 95 7.46 19.64 0.80
C THR A 95 6.75 19.50 -0.55
N ILE A 96 7.50 19.25 -1.62
CA ILE A 96 7.02 19.29 -3.02
C ILE A 96 6.00 18.20 -3.35
N LYS A 97 5.94 17.11 -2.57
CA LYS A 97 4.91 16.05 -2.68
C LYS A 97 3.68 16.28 -1.80
N SER A 98 3.69 17.28 -0.92
CA SER A 98 2.63 17.54 0.06
C SER A 98 1.98 18.91 -0.14
N ASP A 99 2.52 19.96 0.49
CA ASP A 99 1.86 21.25 0.67
C ASP A 99 2.64 22.46 0.14
N ASP A 100 3.80 22.27 -0.53
CA ASP A 100 4.44 23.33 -1.29
C ASP A 100 3.69 23.57 -2.62
N VAL A 101 2.79 24.57 -2.61
CA VAL A 101 1.89 24.87 -3.73
C VAL A 101 2.64 25.23 -5.01
N LEU A 102 3.72 26.01 -4.90
CA LEU A 102 4.51 26.40 -6.07
C LEU A 102 5.51 25.31 -6.45
N GLY A 103 6.13 24.67 -5.45
CA GLY A 103 7.08 23.58 -5.63
C GLY A 103 6.48 22.40 -6.38
N ARG A 104 5.25 21.98 -6.05
CA ARG A 104 4.59 20.85 -6.72
C ARG A 104 4.33 21.10 -8.22
N ILE A 105 3.91 22.31 -8.59
CA ILE A 105 3.63 22.68 -9.99
C ILE A 105 4.94 22.67 -10.79
N LYS A 106 5.97 23.35 -10.28
CA LYS A 106 7.27 23.41 -10.94
C LYS A 106 7.94 22.04 -11.04
N THR A 107 7.80 21.21 -10.01
CA THR A 107 8.32 19.83 -10.01
C THR A 107 7.63 19.00 -11.08
N TYR A 108 6.31 19.10 -11.19
CA TYR A 108 5.57 18.41 -12.25
C TYR A 108 6.02 18.86 -13.65
N GLU A 109 6.14 20.16 -13.88
CA GLU A 109 6.65 20.70 -15.15
C GLU A 109 8.07 20.23 -15.46
N ALA A 110 8.97 20.26 -14.47
CA ALA A 110 10.35 19.82 -14.63
C ALA A 110 10.44 18.33 -15.00
N ILE A 111 9.64 17.47 -14.36
CA ILE A 111 9.56 16.05 -14.69
C ILE A 111 9.07 15.84 -16.13
N VAL A 112 8.04 16.58 -16.56
CA VAL A 112 7.51 16.48 -17.93
C VAL A 112 8.53 16.96 -18.97
N LYS A 113 9.31 17.99 -18.66
CA LYS A 113 10.34 18.57 -19.54
C LYS A 113 11.69 17.83 -19.49
N GLY A 114 11.88 16.94 -18.52
CA GLY A 114 13.18 16.29 -18.28
C GLY A 114 14.24 17.23 -17.68
N GLU A 115 13.81 18.29 -17.01
CA GLU A 115 14.67 19.28 -16.35
C GLU A 115 14.95 18.88 -14.89
N SER A 116 15.96 19.51 -14.28
CA SER A 116 16.27 19.31 -12.86
C SER A 116 15.14 19.81 -11.96
N ILE A 117 14.79 19.02 -10.95
CA ILE A 117 13.79 19.39 -9.95
C ILE A 117 14.26 20.63 -9.18
N PRO A 118 13.42 21.67 -9.03
CA PRO A 118 13.78 22.88 -8.30
C PRO A 118 13.93 22.63 -6.79
N VAL A 119 14.66 23.52 -6.12
CA VAL A 119 14.81 23.46 -4.66
C VAL A 119 13.45 23.67 -3.97
N PRO A 120 13.08 22.82 -2.99
CA PRO A 120 11.84 22.97 -2.24
C PRO A 120 11.74 24.26 -1.44
N GLY A 121 10.52 24.80 -1.31
CA GLY A 121 10.21 25.96 -0.49
C GLY A 121 9.76 25.61 0.93
N MET A 122 9.18 26.61 1.60
CA MET A 122 8.58 26.47 2.93
C MET A 122 7.14 25.90 2.81
N PRO A 123 6.81 24.83 3.57
CA PRO A 123 5.46 24.26 3.65
C PRO A 123 4.37 25.29 3.98
N GLU A 124 3.20 25.16 3.34
CA GLU A 124 2.04 26.01 3.68
C GLU A 124 1.51 25.73 5.08
N SER A 125 1.57 24.48 5.56
CA SER A 125 1.18 24.14 6.94
C SER A 125 1.95 24.93 8.00
N PHE A 126 3.25 25.18 7.78
CA PHE A 126 4.05 25.99 8.69
C PHE A 126 3.66 27.48 8.64
N LYS A 127 3.27 28.00 7.47
CA LYS A 127 2.76 29.38 7.35
C LYS A 127 1.41 29.55 8.03
N VAL A 128 0.56 28.52 8.02
CA VAL A 128 -0.71 28.51 8.78
C VAL A 128 -0.41 28.57 10.27
N LEU A 129 0.52 27.75 10.77
CA LEU A 129 0.92 27.74 12.19
C LEU A 129 1.40 29.11 12.69
N ILE A 130 2.11 29.89 11.88
CA ILE A 130 2.57 31.24 12.26
C ILE A 130 1.41 32.26 12.32
N LYS A 131 0.30 32.00 11.61
CA LYS A 131 -0.85 32.90 11.52
C LYS A 131 -1.94 32.58 12.54
N GLU A 132 -1.85 31.44 13.22
CA GLU A 132 -2.67 31.11 14.40
C GLU A 132 -2.15 31.84 15.65
#